data_AF-A0A1W9PI55-F1
#
_entry.id   AF-A0A1W9PI55-F1
#
_cell.length_a   1.000
_cell.length_b   1.000
_cell.length_c   1.000
_cell.angle_alpha   90.00
_cell.angle_beta   90.00
_cell.angle_gamma   90.00
#
_symmetry.space_group_name_H-M   'P 1'
#
loop_
_entity.id
_entity.type
_entity.pdbx_description
1 polymer ?
#
loop_
_entity_poly.entity_id
_entity_poly.type
_entity_poly.pdbx_seq_one_letter_code
_entity_poly.pdbx_strand_id
1 'polypeptide(L)'
;MSNRIGIWTISLLCVFHFLFLLKFFAPAISTPDAQGYFTQGRIIATHGQTFFTPQNNLQYIGPHWYSQDGQKYYTTFPPGFPCLIAIAYKLFGAKSTFLVNPILASVSLLIFFFLCKNWLSNSWSLVAVFLLAINPFYNEHALFGDSHTSVVFFFLVALLFLMKAIKTDNWIYGIISGLAIGVVPAIRYAEFVLCIVFSGYIFWQFHAKQLSLRTCVSSIVGIVIVLTPLAVRNQIAFGKFWITGYSQLNTQALFGFNYLIEHFIPFIMLLVTAGMGILFLFSIGGFVRLLKDPNTKSIGIYFLLSISILTLTYMAYFWPPDPQTMRFLLPTFPIYTIAAVYFISQLKGKYQIIYLSIALLVSLPWGVS
;
A
#
# COMPACT_ATOMS: atom_id res chain seq x y z
N MET A 1 -15.80 6.10 -28.44
CA MET A 1 -14.47 6.73 -28.67
C MET A 1 -13.80 7.25 -27.39
N SER A 2 -14.47 8.05 -26.55
CA SER A 2 -13.89 8.62 -25.30
C SER A 2 -13.20 7.60 -24.37
N ASN A 3 -13.77 6.40 -24.19
CA ASN A 3 -13.21 5.40 -23.28
C ASN A 3 -11.90 4.78 -23.79
N ARG A 4 -11.71 4.66 -25.12
CA ARG A 4 -10.48 4.13 -25.72
C ARG A 4 -9.33 5.13 -25.59
N ILE A 5 -9.60 6.42 -25.84
CA ILE A 5 -8.61 7.50 -25.69
C ILE A 5 -8.09 7.52 -24.26
N GLY A 6 -8.99 7.49 -23.26
CA GLY A 6 -8.59 7.45 -21.85
C GLY A 6 -7.68 6.28 -21.51
N ILE A 7 -7.93 5.09 -22.05
CA ILE A 7 -7.10 3.88 -21.85
C ILE A 7 -5.71 4.06 -22.48
N TRP A 8 -5.63 4.56 -23.72
CA TRP A 8 -4.34 4.83 -24.35
C TRP A 8 -3.53 5.89 -23.59
N THR A 9 -4.19 6.96 -23.14
CA THR A 9 -3.54 8.02 -22.38
C THR A 9 -2.98 7.51 -21.04
N ILE A 10 -3.74 6.70 -20.28
CA ILE A 10 -3.22 6.14 -19.03
C ILE A 10 -2.09 5.15 -19.28
N SER A 11 -2.19 4.29 -20.29
CA SER A 11 -1.11 3.36 -20.64
C SER A 11 0.17 4.11 -20.99
N LEU A 12 0.05 5.17 -21.79
CA LEU A 12 1.18 6.03 -22.15
C LEU A 12 1.78 6.73 -20.91
N LEU A 13 0.94 7.26 -20.02
CA LEU A 13 1.39 7.87 -18.76
C LEU A 13 2.15 6.87 -17.87
N CYS A 14 1.67 5.63 -17.75
CA CYS A 14 2.36 4.59 -16.97
C CYS A 14 3.73 4.24 -17.57
N VAL A 15 3.83 4.18 -18.91
CA VAL A 15 5.12 3.98 -19.60
C VAL A 15 6.05 5.15 -19.36
N PHE A 16 5.58 6.39 -19.52
CA PHE A 16 6.37 7.59 -19.23
C PHE A 16 6.84 7.65 -17.78
N HIS A 17 5.96 7.34 -16.82
CA HIS A 17 6.31 7.26 -15.41
C HIS A 17 7.39 6.22 -15.15
N PHE A 18 7.27 5.02 -15.71
CA PHE A 18 8.31 3.99 -15.59
C PHE A 18 9.66 4.45 -16.17
N LEU A 19 9.65 5.03 -17.37
CA LEU A 19 10.88 5.58 -17.99
C LEU A 19 11.47 6.74 -17.19
N PHE A 20 10.62 7.57 -16.59
CA PHE A 20 11.04 8.64 -15.68
C PHE A 20 11.74 8.06 -14.45
N LEU A 21 11.16 7.04 -13.78
CA LEU A 21 11.81 6.36 -12.66
C LEU A 21 13.16 5.77 -13.06
N LEU A 22 13.25 5.14 -14.24
CA LEU A 22 14.51 4.57 -14.74
C LEU A 22 15.64 5.60 -14.93
N LYS A 23 15.32 6.89 -15.12
CA LYS A 23 16.34 7.95 -15.20
C LYS A 23 17.06 8.17 -13.86
N PHE A 24 16.38 7.93 -12.74
CA PHE A 24 16.92 8.09 -11.38
C PHE A 24 17.27 6.74 -10.74
N PHE A 25 17.02 5.65 -11.45
CA PHE A 25 17.20 4.30 -10.93
C PHE A 25 18.68 3.91 -10.87
N ALA A 26 19.16 3.69 -9.65
CA ALA A 26 20.44 3.06 -9.38
C ALA A 26 20.19 1.76 -8.59
N PRO A 27 20.45 0.57 -9.18
CA PRO A 27 20.16 -0.70 -8.52
C PRO A 27 21.08 -0.89 -7.30
N ALA A 28 20.51 -0.79 -6.10
CA ALA A 28 21.23 -0.97 -4.85
C ALA A 28 20.33 -1.58 -3.77
N ILE A 29 20.93 -2.38 -2.89
CA ILE A 29 20.33 -2.74 -1.60
C ILE A 29 20.82 -1.68 -0.61
N SER A 30 20.08 -0.57 -0.54
CA SER A 30 20.54 0.67 0.10
C SER A 30 20.16 0.83 1.57
N THR A 31 19.33 -0.06 2.12
CA THR A 31 18.84 0.05 3.51
C THR A 31 18.90 -1.30 4.24
N PRO A 32 18.97 -1.29 5.59
CA PRO A 32 18.86 -2.51 6.40
C PRO A 32 17.59 -3.32 6.09
N ASP A 33 16.45 -2.64 5.96
CA ASP A 33 15.18 -3.25 5.56
C ASP A 33 15.30 -3.99 4.21
N ALA A 34 15.85 -3.31 3.19
CA ALA A 34 16.07 -3.90 1.87
C ALA A 34 16.99 -5.12 1.95
N GLN A 35 18.02 -5.11 2.79
CA GLN A 35 18.89 -6.27 3.01
C GLN A 35 18.07 -7.46 3.51
N GLY A 36 17.15 -7.25 4.46
CA GLY A 36 16.25 -8.29 4.96
C GLY A 36 15.36 -8.87 3.86
N TYR A 37 14.71 -8.00 3.08
CA TYR A 37 13.79 -8.42 2.01
C TYR A 37 14.50 -9.17 0.87
N PHE A 38 15.58 -8.61 0.34
CA PHE A 38 16.30 -9.21 -0.80
C PHE A 38 17.01 -10.49 -0.42
N THR A 39 17.57 -10.57 0.79
CA THR A 39 18.18 -11.81 1.30
C THR A 39 17.12 -12.89 1.44
N GLN A 40 15.95 -12.58 2.03
CA GLN A 40 14.88 -13.57 2.15
C GLN A 40 14.34 -13.98 0.78
N GLY A 41 14.16 -13.03 -0.15
CA GLY A 41 13.69 -13.34 -1.50
C GLY A 41 14.64 -14.25 -2.26
N ARG A 42 15.96 -14.03 -2.15
CA ARG A 42 16.98 -14.94 -2.71
C ARG A 42 16.88 -16.33 -2.09
N ILE A 43 16.73 -16.44 -0.78
CA ILE A 43 16.61 -17.74 -0.09
C ILE A 43 15.35 -18.49 -0.56
N ILE A 44 14.21 -17.82 -0.64
CA ILE A 44 12.97 -18.41 -1.16
C ILE A 44 13.17 -18.88 -2.60
N ALA A 45 13.82 -18.06 -3.44
CA ALA A 45 14.08 -18.39 -4.83
C ALA A 45 14.99 -19.63 -5.00
N THR A 46 16.03 -19.75 -4.17
CA THR A 46 17.09 -20.76 -4.34
C THR A 46 16.84 -22.04 -3.54
N HIS A 47 16.19 -21.94 -2.38
CA HIS A 47 16.02 -23.05 -1.44
C HIS A 47 14.56 -23.36 -1.11
N GLY A 48 13.60 -22.53 -1.54
CA GLY A 48 12.17 -22.77 -1.28
C GLY A 48 11.76 -22.62 0.19
N GLN A 49 12.56 -21.93 1.00
CA GLN A 49 12.34 -21.76 2.44
C GLN A 49 12.43 -20.29 2.87
N THR A 50 11.96 -19.96 4.08
CA THR A 50 11.92 -18.59 4.60
C THR A 50 12.98 -18.27 5.68
N PHE A 51 13.92 -19.19 5.90
CA PHE A 51 15.00 -19.10 6.87
C PHE A 51 16.34 -19.50 6.27
N PHE A 52 17.44 -19.16 6.94
CA PHE A 52 18.75 -19.74 6.65
C PHE A 52 19.42 -20.27 7.91
N THR A 53 20.41 -21.14 7.72
CA THR A 53 21.32 -21.60 8.76
C THR A 53 22.72 -21.07 8.42
N PRO A 54 23.39 -20.36 9.35
CA PRO A 54 24.75 -19.88 9.11
C PRO A 54 25.69 -21.05 8.80
N GLN A 55 26.59 -20.87 7.83
CA GLN A 55 27.61 -21.86 7.47
C GLN A 55 28.68 -21.99 8.56
N ASN A 56 28.93 -20.91 9.30
CA ASN A 56 29.85 -20.85 10.44
C ASN A 56 29.54 -19.63 11.31
N ASN A 57 30.17 -19.55 12.47
CA ASN A 57 29.97 -18.49 13.47
C ASN A 57 30.48 -17.10 13.03
N LEU A 58 31.20 -17.00 11.91
CA LEU A 58 31.72 -15.75 11.37
C LEU A 58 30.84 -15.18 10.24
N GLN A 59 29.82 -15.93 9.80
CA GLN A 59 28.92 -15.45 8.76
C GLN A 59 28.15 -14.22 9.25
N TYR A 60 28.14 -13.16 8.46
CA TYR A 60 27.34 -11.98 8.72
C TYR A 60 25.84 -12.31 8.78
N ILE A 61 25.19 -11.92 9.87
CA ILE A 61 23.75 -11.99 10.08
C ILE A 61 23.21 -10.57 10.04
N GLY A 62 22.28 -10.32 9.11
CA GLY A 62 21.68 -8.99 8.97
C GLY A 62 20.87 -8.59 10.21
N PRO A 63 20.72 -7.28 10.49
CA PRO A 63 20.13 -6.79 11.74
C PRO A 63 18.68 -7.21 11.95
N HIS A 64 17.97 -7.59 10.87
CA HIS A 64 16.57 -8.00 10.90
C HIS A 64 16.36 -9.52 10.99
N TRP A 65 17.44 -10.29 11.15
CA TRP A 65 17.39 -11.75 11.21
C TRP A 65 17.63 -12.25 12.63
N TYR A 66 16.69 -13.04 13.15
CA TYR A 66 16.70 -13.53 14.52
C TYR A 66 16.52 -15.04 14.57
N SER A 67 17.02 -15.66 15.64
CA SER A 67 16.93 -17.08 15.88
C SER A 67 16.49 -17.36 17.31
N GLN A 68 15.55 -18.29 17.50
CA GLN A 68 15.17 -18.78 18.83
C GLN A 68 16.06 -19.94 19.30
N ASP A 69 16.60 -20.72 18.36
CA ASP A 69 17.34 -21.96 18.61
C ASP A 69 18.85 -21.85 18.33
N GLY A 70 19.30 -20.69 17.83
CA GLY A 70 20.68 -20.46 17.36
C GLY A 70 21.02 -21.15 16.04
N GLN A 71 20.07 -21.85 15.41
CA GLN A 71 20.29 -22.67 14.22
C GLN A 71 19.57 -22.11 12.99
N LYS A 72 18.30 -21.72 13.14
CA LYS A 72 17.48 -21.18 12.06
C LYS A 72 17.24 -19.70 12.30
N TYR A 73 17.65 -18.89 11.32
CA TYR A 73 17.45 -17.46 11.32
C TYR A 73 16.28 -17.09 10.42
N TYR A 74 15.30 -16.42 10.99
CA TYR A 74 14.13 -15.87 10.32
C TYR A 74 14.19 -14.35 10.34
N THR A 75 13.78 -13.72 9.25
CA THR A 75 13.62 -12.26 9.24
C THR A 75 12.39 -11.83 10.04
N THR A 76 12.50 -10.66 10.68
CA THR A 76 11.40 -9.94 11.35
C THR A 76 10.24 -9.64 10.41
N PHE A 77 10.54 -9.41 9.13
CA PHE A 77 9.55 -9.11 8.12
C PHE A 77 8.78 -10.37 7.67
N PRO A 78 7.52 -10.21 7.24
CA PRO A 78 6.77 -11.31 6.63
C PRO A 78 7.26 -11.56 5.18
N PRO A 79 7.01 -12.76 4.63
CA PRO A 79 7.62 -13.20 3.37
C PRO A 79 6.94 -12.66 2.10
N GLY A 80 5.87 -11.88 2.18
CA GLY A 80 5.06 -11.47 1.03
C GLY A 80 5.83 -10.69 -0.02
N PHE A 81 6.52 -9.60 0.36
CA PHE A 81 7.38 -8.86 -0.56
C PHE A 81 8.60 -9.68 -1.02
N PRO A 82 9.28 -10.43 -0.12
CA PRO A 82 10.30 -11.41 -0.50
C PRO A 82 9.85 -12.46 -1.52
N CYS A 83 8.59 -12.91 -1.48
CA CYS A 83 8.04 -13.82 -2.50
C CYS A 83 7.96 -13.14 -3.88
N LEU A 84 7.61 -11.85 -3.96
CA LEU A 84 7.63 -11.09 -5.22
C LEU A 84 9.06 -10.98 -5.77
N ILE A 85 10.02 -10.69 -4.90
CA ILE A 85 11.46 -10.71 -5.24
C ILE A 85 11.87 -12.10 -5.73
N ALA A 86 11.43 -13.17 -5.06
CA ALA A 86 11.77 -14.52 -5.43
C ALA A 86 11.21 -14.93 -6.81
N ILE A 87 9.99 -14.49 -7.13
CA ILE A 87 9.38 -14.69 -8.45
C ILE A 87 10.21 -13.97 -9.53
N ALA A 88 10.55 -12.69 -9.33
CA ALA A 88 11.39 -11.95 -10.27
C ALA A 88 12.77 -12.61 -10.44
N TYR A 89 13.39 -13.02 -9.33
CA TYR A 89 14.67 -13.72 -9.32
C TYR A 89 14.63 -14.99 -10.16
N LYS A 90 13.61 -15.85 -9.97
CA LYS A 90 13.49 -17.12 -10.69
C LYS A 90 13.21 -16.93 -12.17
N LEU A 91 12.36 -15.97 -12.54
CA LEU A 91 11.91 -15.80 -13.92
C LEU A 91 12.91 -15.01 -14.78
N PHE A 92 13.58 -14.01 -14.19
CA PHE A 92 14.36 -13.02 -14.94
C PHE A 92 15.76 -12.78 -14.34
N GLY A 93 16.16 -13.55 -13.33
CA GLY A 93 17.47 -13.49 -12.71
C GLY A 93 17.63 -12.39 -11.66
N ALA A 94 18.76 -12.41 -10.96
CA ALA A 94 19.01 -11.56 -9.79
C ALA A 94 18.92 -10.05 -10.07
N LYS A 95 19.35 -9.58 -11.24
CA LYS A 95 19.32 -8.14 -11.57
C LYS A 95 17.89 -7.60 -11.74
N SER A 96 16.93 -8.47 -12.09
CA SER A 96 15.54 -8.06 -12.31
C SER A 96 14.80 -7.72 -11.01
N THR A 97 15.27 -8.21 -9.85
CA THR A 97 14.57 -8.02 -8.57
C THR A 97 14.51 -6.55 -8.16
N PHE A 98 15.46 -5.74 -8.61
CA PHE A 98 15.46 -4.30 -8.37
C PHE A 98 14.36 -3.54 -9.12
N LEU A 99 13.78 -4.14 -10.17
CA LEU A 99 12.70 -3.53 -10.95
C LEU A 99 11.31 -3.81 -10.40
N VAL A 100 11.18 -4.62 -9.34
CA VAL A 100 9.87 -4.98 -8.74
C VAL A 100 9.10 -3.72 -8.34
N ASN A 101 9.69 -2.82 -7.56
CA ASN A 101 9.00 -1.61 -7.11
C ASN A 101 8.71 -0.60 -8.25
N PRO A 102 9.66 -0.27 -9.14
CA PRO A 102 9.36 0.63 -10.26
C PRO A 102 8.21 0.13 -11.15
N ILE A 103 8.13 -1.18 -11.39
CA ILE A 103 7.04 -1.81 -12.13
C ILE A 103 5.73 -1.72 -11.33
N LEU A 104 5.73 -2.14 -10.06
CA LEU A 104 4.52 -2.12 -9.23
C LEU A 104 3.97 -0.69 -9.04
N ALA A 105 4.82 0.32 -8.88
CA ALA A 105 4.41 1.72 -8.80
C ALA A 105 3.73 2.17 -10.10
N SER A 106 4.36 1.91 -11.24
CA SER A 106 3.83 2.33 -12.55
C SER A 106 2.52 1.60 -12.90
N VAL A 107 2.39 0.31 -12.58
CA VAL A 107 1.14 -0.44 -12.79
C VAL A 107 0.06 -0.01 -11.78
N SER A 108 0.44 0.39 -10.56
CA SER A 108 -0.49 0.93 -9.57
C SER A 108 -1.21 2.16 -10.09
N LEU A 109 -0.56 3.03 -10.87
CA LEU A 109 -1.20 4.19 -11.51
C LEU A 109 -2.31 3.77 -12.49
N LEU A 110 -2.12 2.69 -13.24
CA LEU A 110 -3.14 2.12 -14.12
C LEU A 110 -4.33 1.57 -13.34
N ILE A 111 -4.07 0.83 -12.26
CA ILE A 111 -5.12 0.29 -11.38
C ILE A 111 -5.88 1.46 -10.72
N PHE A 112 -5.14 2.47 -10.27
CA PHE A 112 -5.68 3.67 -9.66
C PHE A 112 -6.59 4.45 -10.61
N PHE A 113 -6.22 4.58 -11.90
CA PHE A 113 -7.10 5.15 -12.91
C PHE A 113 -8.45 4.43 -12.98
N PHE A 114 -8.45 3.09 -13.04
CA PHE A 114 -9.69 2.32 -13.08
C PHE A 114 -10.47 2.40 -11.77
N LEU A 115 -9.80 2.56 -10.63
CA LEU A 115 -10.45 2.80 -9.36
C LEU A 115 -11.14 4.17 -9.33
N CYS A 116 -10.45 5.24 -9.75
CA CYS A 116 -10.98 6.60 -9.86
C CYS A 116 -12.27 6.68 -10.69
N LYS A 117 -12.34 5.91 -11.78
CA LYS A 117 -13.51 5.86 -12.67
C LYS A 117 -14.81 5.39 -12.03
N ASN A 118 -14.76 4.89 -10.79
CA ASN A 118 -15.98 4.60 -10.04
C ASN A 118 -16.71 5.88 -9.59
N TRP A 119 -16.01 7.01 -9.48
CA TRP A 119 -16.55 8.29 -8.97
C TRP A 119 -16.20 9.51 -9.81
N LEU A 120 -15.20 9.39 -10.69
CA LEU A 120 -14.68 10.49 -11.51
C LEU A 120 -14.89 10.21 -13.00
N SER A 121 -14.98 11.28 -13.79
CA SER A 121 -14.92 11.18 -15.26
C SER A 121 -13.53 10.74 -15.73
N ASN A 122 -13.38 10.39 -17.01
CA ASN A 122 -12.07 10.00 -17.56
C ASN A 122 -11.01 11.10 -17.36
N SER A 123 -11.34 12.36 -17.64
CA SER A 123 -10.41 13.48 -17.48
C SER A 123 -9.99 13.67 -16.02
N TRP A 124 -10.94 13.63 -15.08
CA TRP A 124 -10.63 13.77 -13.66
C TRP A 124 -9.88 12.57 -13.09
N SER A 125 -10.13 11.37 -13.62
CA SER A 125 -9.34 10.17 -13.26
C SER A 125 -7.90 10.33 -13.73
N LEU A 126 -7.65 10.89 -14.92
CA LEU A 126 -6.30 11.21 -15.39
C LEU A 126 -5.63 12.28 -14.52
N VAL A 127 -6.37 13.31 -14.08
CA VAL A 127 -5.85 14.32 -13.13
C VAL A 127 -5.43 13.68 -11.81
N ALA A 128 -6.26 12.81 -11.24
CA ALA A 128 -5.92 12.11 -10.00
C ALA A 128 -4.65 11.26 -10.16
N VAL A 129 -4.55 10.50 -11.26
CA VAL A 129 -3.37 9.70 -11.55
C VAL A 129 -2.13 10.58 -11.72
N PHE A 130 -2.25 11.67 -12.48
CA PHE A 130 -1.13 12.59 -12.70
C PHE A 130 -0.62 13.16 -11.39
N LEU A 131 -1.51 13.63 -10.51
CA LEU A 131 -1.15 14.16 -9.19
C LEU A 131 -0.44 13.12 -8.31
N LEU A 132 -0.87 11.86 -8.35
CA LEU A 132 -0.17 10.78 -7.64
C LEU A 132 1.19 10.45 -8.29
N ALA A 133 1.27 10.44 -9.61
CA ALA A 133 2.48 10.12 -10.37
C ALA A 133 3.59 11.16 -10.23
N ILE A 134 3.24 12.42 -9.90
CA ILE A 134 4.23 13.47 -9.59
C ILE A 134 4.51 13.60 -8.09
N ASN A 135 3.87 12.79 -7.23
CA ASN A 135 4.14 12.86 -5.80
C ASN A 135 5.57 12.35 -5.54
N PRO A 136 6.46 13.19 -4.98
CA PRO A 136 7.88 12.83 -4.83
C PRO A 136 8.07 11.63 -3.91
N PHE A 137 7.31 11.56 -2.84
CA PHE A 137 7.42 10.53 -1.83
C PHE A 137 6.95 9.16 -2.37
N TYR A 138 5.90 9.15 -3.19
CA TYR A 138 5.49 7.98 -3.96
C TYR A 138 6.59 7.49 -4.91
N ASN A 139 7.27 8.41 -5.60
CA ASN A 139 8.33 8.09 -6.57
C ASN A 139 9.63 7.65 -5.88
N GLU A 140 9.99 8.25 -4.76
CA GLU A 140 11.15 7.87 -3.94
C GLU A 140 11.04 6.40 -3.52
N HIS A 141 9.90 6.00 -2.96
CA HIS A 141 9.67 4.62 -2.52
C HIS A 141 9.45 3.64 -3.69
N ALA A 142 9.17 4.13 -4.90
CA ALA A 142 9.23 3.29 -6.09
C ALA A 142 10.67 2.90 -6.44
N LEU A 143 11.68 3.69 -6.03
CA LEU A 143 13.09 3.43 -6.27
C LEU A 143 13.78 2.73 -5.09
N PHE A 144 13.20 2.78 -3.88
CA PHE A 144 13.73 2.08 -2.72
C PHE A 144 13.40 0.58 -2.77
N GLY A 145 14.31 -0.25 -2.26
CA GLY A 145 14.13 -1.71 -2.15
C GLY A 145 13.25 -2.14 -0.98
N ASP A 146 12.22 -1.37 -0.63
CA ASP A 146 11.34 -1.64 0.51
C ASP A 146 9.96 -2.20 0.10
N SER A 147 9.16 -2.53 1.11
CA SER A 147 7.85 -3.16 0.92
C SER A 147 6.69 -2.20 0.57
N HIS A 148 6.84 -0.88 0.73
CA HIS A 148 5.70 0.04 0.79
C HIS A 148 4.95 0.11 -0.53
N THR A 149 5.68 0.19 -1.64
CA THR A 149 5.11 0.20 -3.00
C THR A 149 4.26 -1.03 -3.29
N SER A 150 4.69 -2.21 -2.82
CA SER A 150 3.92 -3.43 -2.99
C SER A 150 2.63 -3.44 -2.17
N VAL A 151 2.63 -2.85 -0.97
CA VAL A 151 1.39 -2.63 -0.20
C VAL A 151 0.42 -1.74 -0.97
N VAL A 152 0.88 -0.61 -1.52
CA VAL A 152 0.01 0.29 -2.31
C VAL A 152 -0.62 -0.46 -3.48
N PHE A 153 0.19 -1.23 -4.21
CA PHE A 153 -0.28 -2.02 -5.35
C PHE A 153 -1.39 -2.99 -4.96
N PHE A 154 -1.14 -3.87 -3.99
CA PHE A 154 -2.11 -4.90 -3.60
C PHE A 154 -3.35 -4.30 -2.92
N PHE A 155 -3.19 -3.20 -2.18
CA PHE A 155 -4.32 -2.47 -1.63
C PHE A 155 -5.20 -1.88 -2.74
N LEU A 156 -4.62 -1.25 -3.76
CA LEU A 156 -5.37 -0.73 -4.92
C LEU A 156 -6.07 -1.83 -5.72
N VAL A 157 -5.41 -2.99 -5.92
CA VAL A 157 -6.05 -4.17 -6.54
C VAL A 157 -7.26 -4.59 -5.71
N ALA A 158 -7.09 -4.71 -4.38
CA ALA A 158 -8.18 -5.06 -3.49
C ALA A 158 -9.36 -4.10 -3.62
N LEU A 159 -9.11 -2.79 -3.57
CA LEU A 159 -10.15 -1.76 -3.71
C LEU A 159 -10.84 -1.81 -5.08
N LEU A 160 -10.09 -1.92 -6.17
CA LEU A 160 -10.67 -1.97 -7.51
C LEU A 160 -11.60 -3.17 -7.68
N PHE A 161 -11.17 -4.35 -7.25
CA PHE A 161 -11.96 -5.55 -7.37
C PHE A 161 -13.09 -5.61 -6.34
N LEU A 162 -12.95 -4.99 -5.17
CA LEU A 162 -14.04 -4.78 -4.22
C LEU A 162 -15.16 -3.97 -4.86
N MET A 163 -14.83 -2.84 -5.49
CA MET A 163 -15.82 -2.01 -6.18
C MET A 163 -16.50 -2.75 -7.33
N LYS A 164 -15.76 -3.57 -8.08
CA LYS A 164 -16.33 -4.43 -9.12
C LYS A 164 -17.24 -5.51 -8.53
N ALA A 165 -16.84 -6.13 -7.42
CA ALA A 165 -17.64 -7.13 -6.71
C ALA A 165 -18.96 -6.52 -6.23
N ILE A 166 -18.94 -5.35 -5.60
CA ILE A 166 -20.16 -4.64 -5.15
C ILE A 166 -21.06 -4.30 -6.33
N LYS A 167 -20.51 -3.82 -7.45
CA LYS A 167 -21.31 -3.41 -8.62
C LYS A 167 -21.93 -4.57 -9.40
N THR A 168 -21.31 -5.75 -9.36
CA THR A 168 -21.70 -6.88 -10.23
C THR A 168 -22.11 -8.12 -9.46
N ASP A 169 -21.99 -8.10 -8.13
CA ASP A 169 -22.14 -9.23 -7.22
C ASP A 169 -21.43 -10.51 -7.72
N ASN A 170 -20.22 -10.33 -8.26
CA ASN A 170 -19.44 -11.43 -8.83
C ASN A 170 -18.41 -11.97 -7.84
N TRP A 171 -18.57 -13.23 -7.45
CA TRP A 171 -17.69 -13.95 -6.53
C TRP A 171 -16.23 -14.04 -7.00
N ILE A 172 -15.95 -14.00 -8.31
CA ILE A 172 -14.58 -13.98 -8.83
C ILE A 172 -13.89 -12.66 -8.45
N TYR A 173 -14.61 -11.55 -8.52
CA TYR A 173 -14.07 -10.27 -8.05
C TYR A 173 -13.94 -10.24 -6.52
N GLY A 174 -14.85 -10.91 -5.81
CA GLY A 174 -14.73 -11.13 -4.37
C GLY A 174 -13.43 -11.85 -4.00
N ILE A 175 -13.17 -13.03 -4.60
CA ILE A 175 -11.94 -13.80 -4.30
C ILE A 175 -10.67 -13.04 -4.70
N ILE A 176 -10.64 -12.35 -5.85
CA ILE A 176 -9.47 -11.55 -6.26
C ILE A 176 -9.22 -10.41 -5.27
N SER A 177 -10.29 -9.72 -4.84
CA SER A 177 -10.20 -8.64 -3.86
C SER A 177 -9.70 -9.14 -2.50
N GLY A 178 -10.23 -10.28 -2.04
CA GLY A 178 -9.83 -10.96 -0.81
C GLY A 178 -8.37 -11.42 -0.82
N LEU A 179 -7.92 -12.04 -1.91
CA LEU A 179 -6.52 -12.44 -2.09
C LEU A 179 -5.60 -11.21 -2.01
N ALA A 180 -5.95 -10.14 -2.73
CA ALA A 180 -5.13 -8.93 -2.77
C ALA A 180 -5.01 -8.25 -1.40
N ILE A 181 -6.13 -8.09 -0.65
CA ILE A 181 -6.05 -7.52 0.70
C ILE A 181 -5.35 -8.48 1.68
N GLY A 182 -5.51 -9.80 1.53
CA GLY A 182 -4.80 -10.79 2.34
C GLY A 182 -3.27 -10.77 2.15
N VAL A 183 -2.79 -10.38 0.96
CA VAL A 183 -1.35 -10.19 0.68
C VAL A 183 -0.76 -8.99 1.43
N VAL A 184 -1.55 -7.95 1.72
CA VAL A 184 -1.07 -6.75 2.43
C VAL A 184 -0.40 -7.08 3.78
N PRO A 185 -1.04 -7.77 4.73
CA PRO A 185 -0.39 -8.17 5.98
C PRO A 185 0.72 -9.21 5.81
N ALA A 186 0.70 -9.98 4.71
CA ALA A 186 1.81 -10.86 4.35
C ALA A 186 3.02 -10.08 3.81
N ILE A 187 2.85 -8.85 3.35
CA ILE A 187 3.93 -7.92 2.97
C ILE A 187 4.42 -7.14 4.19
N ARG A 188 3.51 -6.66 5.05
CA ARG A 188 3.84 -5.95 6.29
C ARG A 188 2.77 -6.18 7.36
N TYR A 189 3.18 -6.67 8.53
CA TYR A 189 2.23 -7.11 9.57
C TYR A 189 1.31 -6.00 10.11
N ALA A 190 1.80 -4.76 10.26
CA ALA A 190 1.06 -3.67 10.88
C ALA A 190 -0.20 -3.30 10.07
N GLU A 191 -0.14 -3.49 8.75
CA GLU A 191 -1.21 -3.22 7.79
C GLU A 191 -2.35 -4.23 7.87
N PHE A 192 -2.28 -5.23 8.75
CA PHE A 192 -3.40 -6.13 9.07
C PHE A 192 -4.66 -5.37 9.47
N VAL A 193 -4.53 -4.16 10.04
CA VAL A 193 -5.67 -3.27 10.33
C VAL A 193 -6.52 -2.95 9.09
N LEU A 194 -5.92 -2.92 7.89
CA LEU A 194 -6.65 -2.72 6.65
C LEU A 194 -7.51 -3.94 6.30
N CYS A 195 -7.06 -5.17 6.61
CA CYS A 195 -7.88 -6.37 6.45
C CYS A 195 -9.11 -6.35 7.37
N ILE A 196 -8.96 -5.81 8.59
CA ILE A 196 -10.08 -5.68 9.54
C ILE A 196 -11.13 -4.71 8.98
N VAL A 197 -10.70 -3.50 8.56
CA VAL A 197 -11.62 -2.50 7.99
C VAL A 197 -12.26 -3.02 6.70
N PHE A 198 -11.50 -3.70 5.84
CA PHE A 198 -12.01 -4.33 4.63
C PHE A 198 -13.08 -5.39 4.94
N SER A 199 -12.81 -6.30 5.89
CA SER A 199 -13.75 -7.37 6.25
C SER A 199 -15.03 -6.81 6.88
N GLY A 200 -14.91 -5.78 7.73
CA GLY A 200 -16.04 -5.07 8.29
C GLY A 200 -16.89 -4.39 7.21
N TYR A 201 -16.25 -3.81 6.20
CA TYR A 201 -16.97 -3.20 5.08
C TYR A 201 -17.66 -4.22 4.18
N ILE A 202 -17.02 -5.35 3.86
CA ILE A 202 -17.66 -6.48 3.15
C ILE A 202 -18.91 -6.95 3.90
N PHE A 203 -18.78 -7.14 5.21
CA PHE A 203 -19.89 -7.56 6.05
C PHE A 203 -21.02 -6.52 6.06
N TRP A 204 -20.69 -5.23 6.13
CA TRP A 204 -21.67 -4.16 5.99
C TRP A 204 -22.37 -4.20 4.62
N GLN A 205 -21.64 -4.36 3.52
CA GLN A 205 -22.24 -4.46 2.19
C GLN A 205 -23.15 -5.68 2.03
N PHE A 206 -22.78 -6.81 2.63
CA PHE A 206 -23.65 -7.99 2.71
C PHE A 206 -24.95 -7.69 3.48
N HIS A 207 -24.86 -7.08 4.66
CA HIS A 207 -26.03 -6.69 5.45
C HIS A 207 -26.91 -5.64 4.76
N ALA A 208 -26.29 -4.72 4.02
CA ALA A 208 -26.98 -3.74 3.18
C ALA A 208 -27.58 -4.35 1.89
N LYS A 209 -27.47 -5.68 1.72
CA LYS A 209 -27.95 -6.44 0.56
C LYS A 209 -27.33 -6.00 -0.78
N GLN A 210 -26.13 -5.42 -0.73
CA GLN A 210 -25.35 -5.04 -1.91
C GLN A 210 -24.46 -6.19 -2.40
N LEU A 211 -24.22 -7.19 -1.56
CA LEU A 211 -23.47 -8.40 -1.89
C LEU A 211 -24.26 -9.64 -1.49
N SER A 212 -24.20 -10.70 -2.30
CA SER A 212 -24.68 -12.02 -1.92
C SER A 212 -23.75 -12.66 -0.88
N LEU A 213 -24.28 -13.67 -0.18
CA LEU A 213 -23.48 -14.51 0.72
C LEU A 213 -22.31 -15.16 -0.03
N ARG A 214 -22.51 -15.58 -1.28
CA ARG A 214 -21.48 -16.21 -2.11
C ARG A 214 -20.30 -15.25 -2.34
N THR A 215 -20.57 -14.01 -2.74
CA THR A 215 -19.52 -13.01 -2.97
C THR A 215 -18.82 -12.62 -1.68
N CYS A 216 -19.58 -12.45 -0.58
CA CYS A 216 -19.04 -12.21 0.75
C CYS A 216 -18.06 -13.33 1.17
N VAL A 217 -18.52 -14.60 1.16
CA VAL A 217 -17.71 -15.78 1.50
C VAL A 217 -16.49 -15.89 0.59
N SER A 218 -16.64 -15.68 -0.72
CA SER A 218 -15.49 -15.72 -1.65
C SER A 218 -14.40 -14.70 -1.32
N SER A 219 -14.79 -13.51 -0.84
CA SER A 219 -13.85 -12.48 -0.40
C SER A 219 -13.11 -12.91 0.86
N ILE A 220 -13.83 -13.47 1.84
CA ILE A 220 -13.22 -14.00 3.07
C ILE A 220 -12.29 -15.19 2.77
N VAL A 221 -12.71 -16.09 1.88
CA VAL A 221 -11.88 -17.22 1.43
C VAL A 221 -10.58 -16.72 0.81
N GLY A 222 -10.64 -15.69 -0.05
CA GLY A 222 -9.44 -15.06 -0.62
C GLY A 222 -8.46 -14.56 0.46
N ILE A 223 -8.97 -13.92 1.51
CA ILE A 223 -8.13 -13.46 2.65
C ILE A 223 -7.48 -14.65 3.35
N VAL A 224 -8.28 -15.67 3.70
CA VAL A 224 -7.83 -16.85 4.45
C VAL A 224 -6.76 -17.63 3.69
N ILE A 225 -6.89 -17.77 2.36
CA ILE A 225 -5.89 -18.46 1.52
C ILE A 225 -4.48 -17.88 1.72
N VAL A 226 -4.35 -16.57 1.93
CA VAL A 226 -3.06 -15.90 2.10
C VAL A 226 -2.62 -15.89 3.56
N LEU A 227 -3.55 -15.63 4.48
CA LEU A 227 -3.24 -15.54 5.91
C LEU A 227 -2.90 -16.89 6.54
N THR A 228 -3.48 -17.99 6.05
CA THR A 228 -3.21 -19.33 6.59
C THR A 228 -1.72 -19.71 6.43
N PRO A 229 -1.10 -19.65 5.23
CA PRO A 229 0.34 -19.89 5.09
C PRO A 229 1.21 -18.94 5.93
N LEU A 230 0.82 -17.67 6.06
CA LEU A 230 1.53 -16.70 6.89
C LEU A 230 1.50 -17.11 8.38
N ALA A 231 0.32 -17.49 8.87
CA ALA A 231 0.13 -17.95 10.25
C ALA A 231 0.91 -19.25 10.51
N VAL A 232 0.90 -20.21 9.57
CA VAL A 232 1.70 -21.44 9.67
C VAL A 232 3.18 -21.13 9.71
N ARG A 233 3.68 -20.21 8.86
CA ARG A 233 5.08 -19.74 8.96
C ARG A 233 5.36 -19.16 10.35
N ASN A 234 4.49 -18.30 10.87
CA ASN A 234 4.70 -17.68 12.18
C ASN A 234 4.74 -18.73 13.31
N GLN A 235 3.89 -19.76 13.24
CA GLN A 235 3.93 -20.89 14.18
C GLN A 235 5.28 -21.62 14.14
N ILE A 236 5.81 -21.86 12.93
CA ILE A 236 7.09 -22.55 12.74
C ILE A 236 8.27 -21.67 13.17
N ALA A 237 8.25 -20.39 12.82
CA ALA A 237 9.37 -19.46 13.02
C ALA A 237 9.44 -18.89 14.43
N PHE A 238 8.28 -18.63 15.04
CA PHE A 238 8.14 -17.83 16.25
C PHE A 238 7.34 -18.54 17.35
N GLY A 239 6.86 -19.76 17.10
CA GLY A 239 6.19 -20.63 18.08
C GLY A 239 4.69 -20.37 18.26
N LYS A 240 4.12 -19.32 17.69
CA LYS A 240 2.67 -19.03 17.71
C LYS A 240 2.19 -18.41 16.38
N PHE A 241 0.96 -18.73 15.97
CA PHE A 241 0.35 -18.22 14.73
C PHE A 241 0.28 -16.68 14.63
N TRP A 242 0.06 -15.99 15.76
CA TRP A 242 -0.12 -14.53 15.84
C TRP A 242 1.13 -13.77 16.29
N ILE A 243 2.19 -14.47 16.67
CA ILE A 243 3.46 -13.85 17.05
C ILE A 243 4.24 -13.57 15.76
N THR A 244 4.74 -12.34 15.63
CA THR A 244 5.51 -11.90 14.48
C THR A 244 6.98 -11.74 14.86
N GLY A 245 7.88 -11.63 13.88
CA GLY A 245 9.30 -11.48 14.18
C GLY A 245 9.65 -10.17 14.89
N TYR A 246 8.73 -9.19 14.89
CA TYR A 246 8.86 -7.96 15.69
C TYR A 246 8.75 -8.19 17.19
N SER A 247 8.12 -9.28 17.63
CA SER A 247 7.96 -9.59 19.07
C SER A 247 9.19 -10.22 19.73
N GLN A 248 10.18 -10.66 18.94
CA GLN A 248 11.41 -11.29 19.44
C GLN A 248 12.48 -10.30 19.86
N LEU A 249 12.29 -9.02 19.50
CA LEU A 249 13.12 -7.96 20.01
C LEU A 249 12.77 -7.77 21.50
N ASN A 250 13.75 -7.93 22.39
CA ASN A 250 13.69 -7.48 23.81
C ASN A 250 13.56 -5.94 23.93
N THR A 251 12.92 -5.30 22.95
CA THR A 251 12.72 -3.86 22.86
C THR A 251 11.49 -3.45 23.66
N GLN A 252 11.48 -2.17 24.05
CA GLN A 252 10.30 -1.46 24.52
C GLN A 252 9.06 -1.80 23.67
N ALA A 253 7.87 -1.73 24.26
CA ALA A 253 6.62 -1.96 23.54
C ALA A 253 6.62 -1.18 22.22
N LEU A 254 6.66 -1.89 21.09
CA LEU A 254 6.79 -1.27 19.76
C LEU A 254 5.62 -0.34 19.43
N PHE A 255 4.48 -0.58 20.08
CA PHE A 255 3.31 0.26 19.97
C PHE A 255 2.81 0.65 21.37
N GLY A 256 2.36 1.88 21.53
CA GLY A 256 1.94 2.43 22.81
C GLY A 256 1.09 3.69 22.68
N PHE A 257 0.16 3.87 23.61
CA PHE A 257 -0.73 5.04 23.63
C PHE A 257 0.03 6.35 23.88
N ASN A 258 1.13 6.30 24.64
CA ASN A 258 1.98 7.46 24.87
C ASN A 258 2.59 7.99 23.57
N TYR A 259 3.12 7.09 22.72
CA TYR A 259 3.63 7.45 21.39
C TYR A 259 2.52 8.03 20.53
N LEU A 260 1.31 7.48 20.58
CA LEU A 260 0.18 8.02 19.82
C LEU A 260 -0.06 9.49 20.15
N ILE A 261 -0.08 9.86 21.44
CA ILE A 261 -0.27 11.24 21.88
C ILE A 261 0.89 12.12 21.39
N GLU A 262 2.14 11.67 21.60
CA GLU A 262 3.35 12.41 21.22
C GLU A 262 3.44 12.64 19.71
N HIS A 263 3.07 11.63 18.92
CA HIS A 263 3.22 11.60 17.47
C HIS A 263 2.01 12.19 16.73
N PHE A 264 0.89 12.45 17.42
CA PHE A 264 -0.37 12.88 16.79
C PHE A 264 -0.21 14.14 15.94
N ILE A 265 0.32 15.22 16.52
CA ILE A 265 0.52 16.48 15.81
C ILE A 265 1.62 16.38 14.76
N PRO A 266 2.82 15.84 15.06
CA PRO A 266 3.88 15.66 14.06
C PRO A 266 3.42 14.88 12.82
N PHE A 267 2.66 13.79 12.97
CA PHE A 267 2.17 13.02 11.82
C PHE A 267 1.23 13.84 10.92
N ILE A 268 0.32 14.62 11.51
CA ILE A 268 -0.58 15.50 10.73
C ILE A 268 0.22 16.58 10.01
N MET A 269 1.22 17.17 10.67
CA MET A 269 2.13 18.14 10.04
C MET A 269 2.89 17.51 8.88
N LEU A 270 3.48 16.32 9.07
CA LEU A 270 4.24 15.61 8.03
C LEU A 270 3.36 15.17 6.86
N LEU A 271 2.08 14.84 7.08
CA LEU A 271 1.13 14.62 5.98
C LEU A 271 0.98 15.85 5.09
N VAL A 272 1.07 17.06 5.67
CA VAL A 272 1.03 18.32 4.92
C VAL A 272 2.41 18.68 4.34
N THR A 273 3.50 18.44 5.07
CA THR A 273 4.82 19.00 4.73
C THR A 273 5.81 18.03 4.10
N ALA A 274 5.59 16.71 4.19
CA ALA A 274 6.42 15.68 3.56
C ALA A 274 5.63 14.65 2.73
N GLY A 275 4.34 14.45 3.00
CA GLY A 275 3.52 13.44 2.32
C GLY A 275 2.69 13.97 1.15
N MET A 276 1.50 14.49 1.46
CA MET A 276 0.43 14.79 0.51
C MET A 276 0.31 16.27 0.14
N GLY A 277 0.96 17.18 0.88
CA GLY A 277 0.89 18.61 0.56
C GLY A 277 -0.52 19.17 0.66
N ILE A 278 -0.83 20.09 -0.26
CA ILE A 278 -2.16 20.71 -0.37
C ILE A 278 -3.28 19.71 -0.68
N LEU A 279 -2.96 18.55 -1.28
CA LEU A 279 -3.95 17.52 -1.56
C LEU A 279 -4.53 16.92 -0.28
N PHE A 280 -3.76 16.86 0.81
CA PHE A 280 -4.31 16.48 2.11
C PHE A 280 -5.44 17.42 2.53
N LEU A 281 -5.23 18.74 2.44
CA LEU A 281 -6.23 19.74 2.82
C LEU A 281 -7.47 19.68 1.91
N PHE A 282 -7.28 19.51 0.60
CA PHE A 282 -8.40 19.34 -0.34
C PHE A 282 -9.15 18.02 -0.13
N SER A 283 -8.48 16.97 0.33
CA SER A 283 -9.11 15.69 0.64
C SER A 283 -10.15 15.81 1.75
N ILE A 284 -9.98 16.72 2.72
CA ILE A 284 -10.95 16.99 3.79
C ILE A 284 -12.29 17.43 3.17
N GLY A 285 -12.25 18.39 2.24
CA GLY A 285 -13.44 18.81 1.48
C GLY A 285 -14.04 17.67 0.65
N GLY A 286 -13.18 16.78 0.14
CA GLY A 286 -13.56 15.56 -0.57
C GLY A 286 -14.36 14.60 0.30
N PHE A 287 -13.86 14.28 1.48
CA PHE A 287 -14.54 13.41 2.44
C PHE A 287 -15.86 14.01 2.90
N VAL A 288 -15.91 15.32 3.18
CA VAL A 288 -17.17 16.00 3.52
C VAL A 288 -18.22 15.79 2.41
N ARG A 289 -17.82 15.88 1.13
CA ARG A 289 -18.74 15.62 0.01
C ARG A 289 -19.12 14.16 -0.11
N LEU A 290 -18.16 13.24 0.00
CA LEU A 290 -18.40 11.80 -0.07
C LEU A 290 -19.40 11.34 1.02
N LEU A 291 -19.26 11.88 2.23
CA LEU A 291 -20.14 11.54 3.37
C LEU A 291 -21.54 12.16 3.28
N LYS A 292 -21.69 13.29 2.57
CA LYS A 292 -22.99 13.96 2.39
C LYS A 292 -23.85 13.32 1.32
N ASP A 293 -23.26 12.76 0.26
CA ASP A 293 -23.98 12.07 -0.81
C ASP A 293 -24.30 10.62 -0.38
N PRO A 294 -25.59 10.23 -0.27
CA PRO A 294 -26.00 8.88 0.11
C PRO A 294 -25.38 7.78 -0.76
N ASN A 295 -25.11 8.05 -2.03
CA ASN A 295 -24.55 7.07 -2.96
C ASN A 295 -23.07 6.80 -2.72
N THR A 296 -22.34 7.77 -2.15
CA THR A 296 -20.89 7.66 -1.88
C THR A 296 -20.57 7.58 -0.40
N LYS A 297 -21.56 7.74 0.49
CA LYS A 297 -21.36 7.78 1.93
C LYS A 297 -20.68 6.51 2.46
N SER A 298 -21.09 5.34 1.97
CA SER A 298 -20.54 4.07 2.45
C SER A 298 -19.05 3.94 2.14
N ILE A 299 -18.62 4.28 0.92
CA ILE A 299 -17.21 4.26 0.54
C ILE A 299 -16.43 5.39 1.24
N GLY A 300 -17.04 6.55 1.44
CA GLY A 300 -16.44 7.64 2.21
C GLY A 300 -16.10 7.22 3.65
N ILE A 301 -17.00 6.49 4.31
CA ILE A 301 -16.77 5.91 5.64
C ILE A 301 -15.63 4.88 5.59
N TYR A 302 -15.66 3.97 4.62
CA TYR A 302 -14.62 2.95 4.47
C TYR A 302 -13.23 3.57 4.26
N PHE A 303 -13.12 4.58 3.39
CA PHE A 303 -11.88 5.31 3.15
C PHE A 303 -11.38 6.03 4.42
N LEU A 304 -12.25 6.73 5.14
CA LEU A 304 -11.87 7.39 6.38
C LEU A 304 -11.45 6.41 7.48
N LEU A 305 -12.10 5.25 7.59
CA LEU A 305 -11.70 4.21 8.53
C LEU A 305 -10.35 3.61 8.16
N SER A 306 -10.12 3.34 6.87
CA SER A 306 -8.86 2.77 6.38
C SER A 306 -7.68 3.72 6.64
N ILE A 307 -7.88 5.01 6.35
CA ILE A 307 -6.89 6.06 6.64
C ILE A 307 -6.67 6.18 8.14
N SER A 308 -7.75 6.41 8.90
CA SER A 308 -7.66 6.70 10.33
C SER A 308 -7.02 5.55 11.08
N ILE A 309 -7.42 4.30 10.83
CA ILE A 309 -6.87 3.15 11.57
C ILE A 309 -5.39 2.96 11.27
N LEU A 310 -4.96 3.14 10.00
CA LEU A 310 -3.57 2.96 9.62
C LEU A 310 -2.70 4.09 10.18
N THR A 311 -3.17 5.32 10.08
CA THR A 311 -2.51 6.49 10.66
C THR A 311 -2.38 6.37 12.17
N LEU A 312 -3.45 5.99 12.88
CA LEU A 312 -3.41 5.80 14.34
C LEU A 312 -2.47 4.65 14.74
N THR A 313 -2.44 3.57 13.95
CA THR A 313 -1.51 2.45 14.17
C THR A 313 -0.06 2.94 14.14
N TYR A 314 0.29 3.75 13.14
CA TYR A 314 1.66 4.25 12.99
C TYR A 314 1.98 5.45 13.89
N MET A 315 0.99 6.25 14.31
CA MET A 315 1.18 7.21 15.40
C MET A 315 1.52 6.50 16.71
N ALA A 316 0.92 5.34 16.96
CA ALA A 316 1.23 4.54 18.15
C ALA A 316 2.60 3.84 18.08
N TYR A 317 3.31 3.87 16.96
CA TYR A 317 4.60 3.20 16.79
C TYR A 317 5.72 3.95 17.53
N PHE A 318 6.66 3.22 18.14
CA PHE A 318 7.70 3.78 19.02
C PHE A 318 8.70 4.72 18.33
N TRP A 319 8.81 4.66 17.00
CA TRP A 319 9.79 5.44 16.25
C TRP A 319 9.36 6.91 16.14
N PRO A 320 10.21 7.87 16.53
CA PRO A 320 9.89 9.30 16.44
C PRO A 320 9.57 9.74 15.00
N PRO A 321 8.55 10.60 14.77
CA PRO A 321 8.17 11.02 13.43
C PRO A 321 9.27 11.85 12.75
N ASP A 322 9.64 11.43 11.55
CA ASP A 322 10.56 12.10 10.65
C ASP A 322 9.96 12.16 9.23
N PRO A 323 10.51 12.91 8.27
CA PRO A 323 9.96 12.95 6.90
C PRO A 323 9.76 11.57 6.25
N GLN A 324 10.67 10.62 6.51
CA GLN A 324 10.61 9.26 5.99
C GLN A 324 9.49 8.42 6.61
N THR A 325 8.91 8.86 7.74
CA THR A 325 7.77 8.20 8.40
C THR A 325 6.52 8.15 7.51
N MET A 326 6.39 9.05 6.54
CA MET A 326 5.26 9.05 5.60
C MET A 326 5.17 7.78 4.74
N ARG A 327 6.24 7.00 4.65
CA ARG A 327 6.26 5.70 3.95
C ARG A 327 5.30 4.69 4.55
N PHE A 328 5.06 4.78 5.84
CA PHE A 328 4.09 3.94 6.53
C PHE A 328 2.65 4.25 6.10
N LEU A 329 2.39 5.49 5.65
CA LEU A 329 1.07 5.95 5.20
C LEU A 329 0.93 5.97 3.68
N LEU A 330 1.93 5.53 2.91
CA LEU A 330 1.88 5.48 1.44
C LEU A 330 0.59 4.84 0.88
N PRO A 331 0.04 3.75 1.47
CA PRO A 331 -1.23 3.17 1.01
C PRO A 331 -2.45 4.10 1.12
N THR A 332 -2.37 5.16 1.92
CA THR A 332 -3.43 6.18 2.06
C THR A 332 -3.38 7.25 0.98
N PHE A 333 -2.24 7.44 0.32
CA PHE A 333 -2.03 8.52 -0.64
C PHE A 333 -3.00 8.47 -1.84
N PRO A 334 -3.27 7.29 -2.43
CA PRO A 334 -4.29 7.18 -3.47
C PRO A 334 -5.69 7.59 -2.98
N ILE A 335 -6.04 7.28 -1.72
CA ILE A 335 -7.35 7.63 -1.15
C ILE A 335 -7.46 9.15 -0.95
N TYR A 336 -6.43 9.78 -0.36
CA TYR A 336 -6.37 11.24 -0.24
C TYR A 336 -6.46 11.92 -1.60
N THR A 337 -5.75 11.39 -2.60
CA THR A 337 -5.76 11.91 -3.97
C THR A 337 -7.14 11.81 -4.62
N ILE A 338 -7.82 10.65 -4.51
CA ILE A 338 -9.21 10.49 -4.99
C ILE A 338 -10.12 11.51 -4.33
N ALA A 339 -10.07 11.63 -3.00
CA ALA A 339 -10.94 12.55 -2.27
C ALA A 339 -10.68 14.02 -2.66
N ALA A 340 -9.41 14.42 -2.78
CA ALA A 340 -9.03 15.76 -3.21
C ALA A 340 -9.53 16.08 -4.62
N VAL A 341 -9.31 15.18 -5.58
CA VAL A 341 -9.77 15.39 -6.96
C VAL A 341 -11.28 15.32 -7.06
N TYR A 342 -11.94 14.45 -6.29
CA TYR A 342 -13.39 14.44 -6.16
C TYR A 342 -13.92 15.79 -5.70
N PHE A 343 -13.29 16.40 -4.68
CA PHE A 343 -13.63 17.75 -4.27
C PHE A 343 -13.49 18.76 -5.41
N ILE A 344 -12.32 18.84 -6.05
CA ILE A 344 -12.08 19.83 -7.12
C ILE A 344 -13.07 19.62 -8.28
N SER A 345 -13.37 18.37 -8.64
CA SER A 345 -14.27 18.02 -9.74
C SER A 345 -15.72 18.49 -9.56
N GLN A 346 -16.13 18.71 -8.32
CA GLN A 346 -17.48 19.14 -7.95
C GLN A 346 -17.56 20.68 -7.78
N LEU A 347 -16.46 21.41 -7.96
CA LEU A 347 -16.47 22.88 -8.01
C LEU A 347 -16.98 23.38 -9.36
N LYS A 348 -17.58 24.57 -9.38
CA LYS A 348 -18.15 25.16 -10.60
C LYS A 348 -17.27 26.29 -11.15
N GLY A 349 -17.13 26.34 -12.47
CA GLY A 349 -16.53 27.46 -13.21
C GLY A 349 -15.11 27.78 -12.74
N LYS A 350 -14.85 29.07 -12.45
CA LYS A 350 -13.52 29.58 -12.07
C LYS A 350 -12.88 28.88 -10.88
N TYR A 351 -13.67 28.42 -9.91
CA TYR A 351 -13.13 27.77 -8.71
C TYR A 351 -12.48 26.43 -9.01
N GLN A 352 -12.99 25.69 -9.99
CA GLN A 352 -12.38 24.44 -10.43
C GLN A 352 -10.95 24.68 -10.96
N ILE A 353 -10.78 25.73 -11.78
CA ILE A 353 -9.49 26.12 -12.35
C ILE A 353 -8.54 26.57 -11.24
N ILE A 354 -8.99 27.46 -10.35
CA ILE A 354 -8.16 28.00 -9.25
C ILE A 354 -7.61 26.87 -8.37
N TYR A 355 -8.46 25.96 -7.91
CA TYR A 355 -8.04 24.88 -7.00
C TYR A 355 -7.14 23.85 -7.70
N LEU A 356 -7.41 23.55 -8.98
CA LEU A 356 -6.53 22.69 -9.77
C LEU A 356 -5.17 23.34 -9.99
N SER A 357 -5.12 24.63 -10.32
CA SER A 357 -3.87 25.37 -10.46
C SER A 357 -3.08 25.41 -9.16
N ILE A 358 -3.73 25.61 -8.01
CA ILE A 358 -3.07 25.54 -6.70
C ILE A 358 -2.49 24.15 -6.47
N ALA A 359 -3.26 23.08 -6.72
CA ALA A 359 -2.77 21.71 -6.58
C ALA A 359 -1.52 21.46 -7.43
N LEU A 360 -1.54 21.88 -8.71
CA LEU A 360 -0.41 21.71 -9.61
C LEU A 360 0.81 22.55 -9.21
N LEU A 361 0.61 23.83 -8.89
CA LEU A 361 1.69 24.75 -8.53
C LEU A 361 2.41 24.34 -7.25
N VAL A 362 1.71 23.72 -6.29
CA VAL A 362 2.31 23.26 -5.04
C VAL A 362 2.93 21.86 -5.21
N SER A 363 2.31 20.98 -5.98
CA SER A 363 2.78 19.59 -6.15
C SER A 363 3.93 19.44 -7.15
N LEU A 364 4.09 20.33 -8.14
CA LEU A 364 5.17 20.23 -9.14
C LEU A 364 6.57 20.56 -8.59
N PRO A 365 6.78 21.62 -7.79
CA PRO A 365 8.10 21.93 -7.22
C PRO A 365 8.61 20.87 -6.26
N TRP A 366 7.68 20.11 -5.67
CA TRP A 366 7.95 19.13 -4.63
C TRP A 366 8.76 17.90 -5.08
N GLY A 367 9.03 17.71 -6.38
CA GLY A 367 9.81 16.57 -6.89
C GLY A 367 10.94 16.93 -7.86
N VAL A 368 11.39 18.19 -7.89
CA VAL A 368 12.47 18.66 -8.78
C VAL A 368 13.71 19.15 -8.00
N SER A 369 13.70 19.06 -6.67
CA SER A 369 14.85 19.42 -5.82
C SER A 369 15.79 18.26 -5.57
#